data_AF-A0A177PTJ7-F1
#
_entry.id   AF-A0A177PTJ7-F1
#
_cell.length_a   1.000
_cell.length_b   1.000
_cell.length_c   1.000
_cell.angle_alpha   90.00
_cell.angle_beta   90.00
_cell.angle_gamma   90.00
#
_symmetry.space_group_name_H-M   'P 1'
#
loop_
_entity.id
_entity.type
_entity.pdbx_description
1 polymer ?
#
loop_
_entity_poly.entity_id
_entity_poly.type
_entity_poly.pdbx_seq_one_letter_code
_entity_poly.pdbx_strand_id
1 'polypeptide(L)'
;MTVRATHSAVVEAISELTLSMPLGQLHSLAGTIDGLPRFDSILSGQGLTAIANPSFRDTTNRLIAAWGNAPEVPGAAIALALRSAAAARQEALFEETVDAVWTGPTSHHVPVRRTREVLLELIEEAHRRLIVVSFAAYKVPDILESLSAAAARGVDIRLILETSEGSGGRLSHDAANAFETARSFASFYVWPGEQRAGGDRHGALHAKTVLADGSAAFVTSANLTGHGLGENMELGLLVRGGQLPGRLTAHFDELIAFGVLRQIK
;
A
#
# COMPACT_ATOMS: atom_id res chain seq x y z
N MET A 1 -32.63 18.83 5.18
CA MET A 1 -31.46 18.48 4.34
C MET A 1 -31.88 18.44 2.88
N THR A 2 -30.98 18.73 1.94
CA THR A 2 -31.25 18.52 0.51
C THR A 2 -31.17 17.03 0.17
N VAL A 3 -31.91 16.56 -0.85
CA VAL A 3 -31.88 15.14 -1.32
C VAL A 3 -30.46 14.65 -1.59
N ARG A 4 -29.60 15.53 -2.12
CA ARG A 4 -28.19 15.22 -2.36
C ARG A 4 -27.40 14.94 -1.06
N ALA A 5 -27.72 15.63 0.03
CA ALA A 5 -27.08 15.44 1.32
C ALA A 5 -27.54 14.16 2.03
N THR A 6 -28.82 13.77 1.86
CA THR A 6 -29.34 12.52 2.43
C THR A 6 -28.78 11.31 1.69
N HIS A 7 -28.62 11.38 0.36
CA HIS A 7 -27.98 10.32 -0.42
C HIS A 7 -26.48 10.15 -0.09
N SER A 8 -25.76 11.26 0.16
CA SER A 8 -24.36 11.19 0.59
C SER A 8 -24.20 10.45 1.91
N ALA A 9 -25.06 10.74 2.90
CA ALA A 9 -25.04 10.08 4.20
C ALA A 9 -25.31 8.58 4.10
N VAL A 10 -26.17 8.14 3.17
CA VAL A 10 -26.40 6.72 2.88
C VAL A 10 -25.14 6.06 2.31
N VAL A 11 -24.48 6.69 1.34
CA VAL A 11 -23.24 6.17 0.73
C VAL A 11 -22.10 6.08 1.76
N GLU A 12 -21.96 7.08 2.63
CA GLU A 12 -20.99 7.09 3.72
C GLU A 12 -21.23 5.93 4.70
N ALA A 13 -22.49 5.73 5.12
CA ALA A 13 -22.84 4.62 6.01
C ALA A 13 -22.60 3.25 5.36
N ILE A 14 -22.91 3.08 4.07
CA ILE A 14 -22.60 1.86 3.31
C ILE A 14 -21.09 1.61 3.25
N SER A 15 -20.29 2.65 3.04
CA SER A 15 -18.83 2.55 2.96
C SER A 15 -18.23 2.11 4.30
N GLU A 16 -18.67 2.74 5.40
CA GLU A 16 -18.24 2.39 6.76
C GLU A 16 -18.61 0.95 7.13
N LEU A 17 -19.83 0.53 6.78
CA LEU A 17 -20.30 -0.84 7.00
C LEU A 17 -19.47 -1.84 6.18
N THR A 18 -19.18 -1.50 4.92
CA THR A 18 -18.40 -2.36 4.02
C THR A 18 -16.98 -2.56 4.52
N LEU A 19 -16.36 -1.56 5.16
CA LEU A 19 -15.00 -1.67 5.71
C LEU A 19 -14.93 -2.50 7.00
N SER A 20 -15.99 -2.47 7.81
CA SER A 20 -15.99 -3.05 9.16
C SER A 20 -16.62 -4.45 9.26
N MET A 21 -17.61 -4.77 8.41
CA MET A 21 -18.40 -6.00 8.51
C MET A 21 -17.87 -7.13 7.61
N PRO A 22 -17.88 -8.41 8.01
CA PRO A 22 -17.54 -9.54 7.14
C PRO A 22 -18.44 -9.66 5.90
N LEU A 23 -17.87 -10.06 4.75
CA LEU A 23 -18.58 -10.15 3.46
C LEU A 23 -19.85 -11.01 3.51
N GLY A 24 -19.82 -12.15 4.20
CA GLY A 24 -20.99 -13.03 4.35
C GLY A 24 -22.15 -12.35 5.09
N GLN A 25 -21.85 -11.50 6.08
CA GLN A 25 -22.87 -10.73 6.81
C GLN A 25 -23.39 -9.55 5.99
N LEU A 26 -22.53 -8.89 5.22
CA LEU A 26 -22.94 -7.84 4.26
C LEU A 26 -23.91 -8.40 3.21
N HIS A 27 -23.64 -9.59 2.67
CA HIS A 27 -24.54 -10.26 1.73
C HIS A 27 -25.87 -10.67 2.37
N SER A 28 -25.86 -11.16 3.62
CA SER A 28 -27.07 -11.47 4.38
C SER A 28 -27.95 -10.24 4.61
N LEU A 29 -27.33 -9.13 5.04
CA LEU A 29 -28.01 -7.86 5.26
C LEU A 29 -28.58 -7.30 3.94
N ALA A 30 -27.79 -7.30 2.87
CA ALA A 30 -28.26 -6.88 1.54
C ALA A 30 -29.47 -7.71 1.09
N GLY A 31 -29.46 -9.04 1.32
CA GLY A 31 -30.60 -9.92 1.03
C GLY A 31 -31.86 -9.60 1.83
N THR A 32 -31.72 -9.19 3.09
CA THR A 32 -32.86 -8.75 3.91
C THR A 32 -33.43 -7.43 3.41
N ILE A 33 -32.57 -6.53 2.92
CA ILE A 33 -32.95 -5.19 2.47
C ILE A 33 -33.58 -5.19 1.06
N ASP A 34 -33.17 -6.10 0.19
CA ASP A 34 -33.51 -6.14 -1.24
C ASP A 34 -35.03 -6.14 -1.51
N GLY A 35 -35.79 -6.90 -0.72
CA GLY A 35 -37.22 -7.09 -0.90
C GLY A 35 -38.11 -5.91 -0.49
N LEU A 36 -37.53 -4.77 -0.10
CA LEU A 36 -38.26 -3.69 0.56
C LEU A 36 -38.47 -2.51 -0.38
N PRO A 37 -39.72 -2.07 -0.59
CA PRO A 37 -40.01 -0.97 -1.51
C PRO A 37 -39.50 0.39 -0.99
N ARG A 38 -39.38 0.55 0.34
CA ARG A 38 -38.90 1.75 1.04
C ARG A 38 -38.49 1.41 2.47
N PHE A 39 -37.92 2.37 3.19
CA PHE A 39 -37.67 2.26 4.62
C PHE A 39 -38.97 1.97 5.40
N ASP A 40 -38.90 1.02 6.32
CA ASP A 40 -39.94 0.61 7.26
C ASP A 40 -39.33 0.54 8.66
N SER A 41 -39.97 1.14 9.67
CA SER A 41 -39.44 1.17 11.04
C SER A 41 -39.26 -0.23 11.64
N ILE A 42 -40.04 -1.22 11.17
CA ILE A 42 -39.93 -2.64 11.55
C ILE A 42 -38.59 -3.25 11.11
N LEU A 43 -37.94 -2.68 10.08
CA LEU A 43 -36.60 -3.11 9.63
C LEU A 43 -35.51 -2.88 10.65
N SER A 44 -35.70 -1.95 11.57
CA SER A 44 -34.75 -1.74 12.66
C SER A 44 -34.56 -3.04 13.45
N GLY A 45 -35.63 -3.83 13.63
CA GLY A 45 -35.56 -5.15 14.27
C GLY A 45 -35.09 -6.28 13.35
N GLN A 46 -35.54 -6.29 12.09
CA GLN A 46 -35.23 -7.37 11.12
C GLN A 46 -33.80 -7.27 10.56
N GLY A 47 -33.31 -6.06 10.26
CA GLY A 47 -31.93 -5.82 9.83
C GLY A 47 -30.91 -6.13 10.93
N LEU A 48 -31.24 -5.84 12.21
CA LEU A 48 -30.41 -6.21 13.35
C LEU A 48 -30.41 -7.71 13.65
N THR A 49 -31.48 -8.43 13.32
CA THR A 49 -31.54 -9.90 13.47
C THR A 49 -30.82 -10.64 12.34
N ALA A 50 -30.71 -10.04 11.16
CA ALA A 50 -29.88 -10.54 10.06
C ALA A 50 -28.36 -10.49 10.37
N ILE A 51 -27.97 -9.78 11.43
CA ILE A 51 -26.58 -9.62 11.88
C ILE A 51 -26.33 -10.52 13.08
N ALA A 52 -25.56 -11.58 12.87
CA ALA A 52 -25.25 -12.54 13.91
C ALA A 52 -24.32 -11.98 15.01
N ASN A 53 -23.51 -10.96 14.72
CA ASN A 53 -22.52 -10.42 15.66
C ASN A 53 -22.91 -9.04 16.23
N PRO A 54 -23.05 -8.89 17.56
CA PRO A 54 -23.34 -7.62 18.22
C PRO A 54 -22.39 -6.47 17.89
N SER A 55 -21.13 -6.75 17.51
CA SER A 55 -20.12 -5.71 17.21
C SER A 55 -20.46 -4.83 16.01
N PHE A 56 -21.37 -5.24 15.13
CA PHE A 56 -21.73 -4.48 13.92
C PHE A 56 -23.09 -3.77 14.03
N ARG A 57 -23.74 -3.84 15.20
CA ARG A 57 -25.05 -3.22 15.42
C ARG A 57 -25.00 -1.70 15.26
N ASP A 58 -23.96 -1.05 15.77
CA ASP A 58 -23.83 0.41 15.72
C ASP A 58 -23.69 0.91 14.27
N THR A 59 -22.81 0.30 13.49
CA THR A 59 -22.61 0.66 12.08
C THR A 59 -23.86 0.37 11.25
N THR A 60 -24.58 -0.71 11.58
CA THR A 60 -25.85 -1.03 10.91
C THR A 60 -26.95 -0.03 11.28
N ASN A 61 -27.03 0.36 12.56
CA ASN A 61 -27.96 1.39 13.01
C ASN A 61 -27.69 2.72 12.32
N ARG A 62 -26.42 3.06 12.03
CA ARG A 62 -26.07 4.24 11.22
C ARG A 62 -26.63 4.14 9.80
N LEU A 63 -26.51 2.99 9.14
CA LEU A 63 -27.12 2.77 7.82
C LEU A 63 -28.66 2.88 7.88
N ILE A 64 -29.30 2.24 8.86
CA ILE A 64 -30.75 2.27 9.06
C ILE A 64 -31.23 3.71 9.30
N ALA A 65 -30.52 4.48 10.14
CA ALA A 65 -30.83 5.88 10.40
C ALA A 65 -30.62 6.76 9.16
N ALA A 66 -29.53 6.56 8.41
CA ALA A 66 -29.28 7.28 7.16
C ALA A 66 -30.37 6.99 6.12
N TRP A 67 -30.77 5.72 5.98
CA TRP A 67 -31.84 5.32 5.06
C TRP A 67 -33.21 5.85 5.48
N GLY A 68 -33.52 5.90 6.78
CA GLY A 68 -34.75 6.51 7.29
C GLY A 68 -34.88 8.00 6.95
N ASN A 69 -33.76 8.69 6.73
CA ASN A 69 -33.71 10.09 6.25
C ASN A 69 -33.73 10.22 4.72
N ALA A 70 -33.74 9.11 3.98
CA ALA A 70 -33.81 9.04 2.52
C ALA A 70 -34.90 8.02 2.07
N PRO A 71 -36.18 8.23 2.45
CA PRO A 71 -37.26 7.26 2.23
C PRO A 71 -37.58 7.01 0.75
N GLU A 72 -37.14 7.90 -0.15
CA GLU A 72 -37.26 7.76 -1.60
C GLU A 72 -36.31 6.71 -2.18
N VAL A 73 -35.27 6.29 -1.45
CA VAL A 73 -34.33 5.28 -1.90
C VAL A 73 -34.93 3.90 -1.62
N PRO A 74 -35.21 3.08 -2.66
CA PRO A 74 -35.77 1.75 -2.46
C PRO A 74 -34.74 0.79 -1.87
N GLY A 75 -35.21 -0.24 -1.17
CA GLY A 75 -34.35 -1.27 -0.56
C GLY A 75 -33.46 -1.96 -1.60
N ALA A 76 -33.99 -2.26 -2.78
CA ALA A 76 -33.22 -2.80 -3.90
C ALA A 76 -32.01 -1.93 -4.29
N ALA A 77 -32.11 -0.59 -4.19
CA ALA A 77 -30.98 0.30 -4.46
C ALA A 77 -29.92 0.24 -3.35
N ILE A 78 -30.33 0.17 -2.08
CA ILE A 78 -29.41 -0.02 -0.95
C ILE A 78 -28.72 -1.38 -1.03
N ALA A 79 -29.48 -2.44 -1.35
CA ALA A 79 -28.96 -3.79 -1.51
C ALA A 79 -27.97 -3.89 -2.66
N LEU A 80 -28.27 -3.29 -3.83
CA LEU A 80 -27.35 -3.23 -4.95
C LEU A 80 -26.07 -2.46 -4.59
N ALA A 81 -26.17 -1.34 -3.89
CA ALA A 81 -25.02 -0.56 -3.44
C ALA A 81 -24.14 -1.35 -2.45
N LEU A 82 -24.74 -2.05 -1.48
CA LEU A 82 -24.01 -2.93 -0.56
C LEU A 82 -23.31 -4.08 -1.29
N ARG A 83 -23.99 -4.75 -2.22
CA ARG A 83 -23.39 -5.83 -3.03
C ARG A 83 -22.26 -5.32 -3.92
N SER A 84 -22.41 -4.14 -4.51
CA SER A 84 -21.38 -3.50 -5.34
C SER A 84 -20.15 -3.14 -4.52
N ALA A 85 -20.35 -2.55 -3.33
CA ALA A 85 -19.27 -2.22 -2.40
C ALA A 85 -18.57 -3.47 -1.87
N ALA A 86 -19.34 -4.52 -1.55
CA ALA A 86 -18.81 -5.82 -1.13
C ALA A 86 -18.00 -6.51 -2.23
N ALA A 87 -18.47 -6.49 -3.48
CA ALA A 87 -17.75 -7.04 -4.63
C ALA A 87 -16.44 -6.28 -4.89
N ALA A 88 -16.47 -4.94 -4.89
CA ALA A 88 -15.28 -4.11 -5.04
C ALA A 88 -14.26 -4.35 -3.91
N ARG A 89 -14.73 -4.51 -2.66
CA ARG A 89 -13.88 -4.89 -1.52
C ARG A 89 -13.33 -6.30 -1.69
N GLN A 90 -14.15 -7.25 -2.11
CA GLN A 90 -13.75 -8.63 -2.31
C GLN A 90 -12.67 -8.72 -3.38
N GLU A 91 -12.80 -8.01 -4.50
CA GLU A 91 -11.80 -7.93 -5.55
C GLU A 91 -10.51 -7.26 -5.05
N ALA A 92 -10.62 -6.18 -4.28
CA ALA A 92 -9.46 -5.55 -3.64
C ALA A 92 -8.75 -6.46 -2.61
N LEU A 93 -9.49 -7.34 -1.92
CA LEU A 93 -8.96 -8.28 -0.93
C LEU A 93 -8.50 -9.61 -1.53
N PHE A 94 -9.07 -10.05 -2.66
CA PHE A 94 -8.76 -11.34 -3.26
C PHE A 94 -7.36 -11.38 -3.87
N GLU A 95 -6.76 -10.22 -4.13
CA GLU A 95 -5.42 -10.11 -4.71
C GLU A 95 -4.39 -9.53 -3.74
N GLU A 96 -4.77 -9.08 -2.53
CA GLU A 96 -3.81 -8.55 -1.55
C GLU A 96 -3.16 -9.66 -0.73
N THR A 97 -1.87 -9.95 -0.96
CA THR A 97 -1.09 -10.87 -0.13
C THR A 97 -0.03 -10.11 0.65
N VAL A 98 0.19 -10.48 1.91
CA VAL A 98 1.25 -9.93 2.76
C VAL A 98 2.12 -11.07 3.28
N ASP A 99 3.35 -11.15 2.78
CA ASP A 99 4.34 -12.15 3.20
C ASP A 99 5.37 -11.55 4.16
N ALA A 100 5.68 -12.30 5.22
CA ALA A 100 6.79 -11.97 6.11
C ALA A 100 8.13 -12.34 5.47
N VAL A 101 9.07 -11.39 5.50
CA VAL A 101 10.42 -11.50 4.95
C VAL A 101 11.43 -11.29 6.06
N TRP A 102 12.50 -12.09 6.06
CA TRP A 102 13.46 -12.13 7.15
C TRP A 102 14.89 -12.41 6.68
N THR A 103 15.84 -11.59 7.12
CA THR A 103 17.26 -11.92 7.17
C THR A 103 17.65 -12.22 8.62
N GLY A 104 18.57 -13.17 8.85
CA GLY A 104 19.05 -13.52 10.19
C GLY A 104 18.67 -14.94 10.63
N PRO A 105 18.76 -15.22 11.96
CA PRO A 105 18.49 -16.55 12.52
C PRO A 105 17.07 -17.03 12.19
N THR A 106 16.93 -18.27 11.75
CA THR A 106 15.64 -18.87 11.40
C THR A 106 15.14 -19.78 12.52
N SER A 107 13.85 -19.70 12.83
CA SER A 107 13.20 -20.75 13.61
C SER A 107 12.79 -21.90 12.68
N HIS A 108 12.91 -23.15 13.13
CA HIS A 108 12.58 -24.31 12.30
C HIS A 108 11.07 -24.45 11.97
N HIS A 109 10.21 -23.69 12.66
CA HIS A 109 8.75 -23.87 12.59
C HIS A 109 8.01 -22.70 11.93
N VAL A 110 8.67 -21.57 11.69
CA VAL A 110 8.06 -20.41 11.03
C VAL A 110 8.79 -20.18 9.71
N PRO A 111 8.17 -20.55 8.57
CA PRO A 111 8.78 -20.29 7.27
C PRO A 111 8.79 -18.78 7.02
N VAL A 112 9.94 -18.28 6.55
CA VAL A 112 10.14 -16.87 6.20
C VAL A 112 10.91 -16.81 4.88
N ARG A 113 10.57 -15.83 4.06
CA ARG A 113 11.28 -15.57 2.79
C ARG A 113 12.55 -14.77 3.07
N ARG A 114 13.65 -14.98 2.32
CA ARG A 114 14.87 -14.19 2.52
C ARG A 114 14.78 -12.84 1.82
N THR A 115 15.24 -11.78 2.50
CA THR A 115 15.24 -10.40 1.98
C THR A 115 15.90 -10.27 0.62
N ARG A 116 17.07 -10.89 0.43
CA ARG A 116 17.79 -10.87 -0.86
C ARG A 116 16.98 -11.52 -1.98
N GLU A 117 16.39 -12.69 -1.71
CA GLU A 117 15.62 -13.44 -2.71
C GLU A 117 14.34 -12.69 -3.11
N VAL A 118 13.63 -12.11 -2.14
CA VAL A 118 12.45 -11.27 -2.41
C VAL A 118 12.80 -10.05 -3.24
N LEU A 119 13.93 -9.40 -2.94
CA LEU A 119 14.40 -8.25 -3.71
C LEU A 119 14.71 -8.64 -5.16
N LEU A 120 15.43 -9.75 -5.37
CA LEU A 120 15.75 -10.26 -6.71
C LEU A 120 14.48 -10.63 -7.50
N GLU A 121 13.54 -11.33 -6.87
CA GLU A 121 12.23 -11.68 -7.45
C GLU A 121 11.47 -10.44 -7.92
N LEU A 122 11.38 -9.40 -7.08
CA LEU A 122 10.69 -8.17 -7.46
C LEU A 122 11.34 -7.45 -8.65
N ILE A 123 12.67 -7.47 -8.74
CA ILE A 123 13.39 -6.87 -9.88
C ILE A 123 13.16 -7.71 -11.14
N GLU A 124 13.11 -9.03 -11.01
CA GLU A 124 12.86 -9.95 -12.12
C GLU A 124 11.44 -9.83 -12.67
N GLU A 125 10.44 -9.73 -11.78
CA GLU A 125 9.03 -9.64 -12.14
C GLU A 125 8.59 -8.25 -12.62
N ALA A 126 9.36 -7.20 -12.36
CA ALA A 126 9.02 -5.86 -12.83
C ALA A 126 9.03 -5.77 -14.37
N HIS A 127 7.98 -5.16 -14.93
CA HIS A 127 7.75 -5.03 -16.36
C HIS A 127 7.61 -3.58 -16.87
N ARG A 128 7.22 -2.63 -16.02
CA ARG A 128 6.99 -1.23 -16.40
C ARG A 128 7.84 -0.24 -15.61
N ARG A 129 7.81 -0.33 -14.28
CA ARG A 129 8.49 0.62 -13.39
C ARG A 129 8.98 -0.07 -12.13
N LEU A 130 10.18 0.29 -11.72
CA LEU A 130 10.78 -0.12 -10.47
C LEU A 130 11.30 1.10 -9.71
N ILE A 131 10.76 1.36 -8.51
CA ILE A 131 11.28 2.37 -7.59
C ILE A 131 12.01 1.64 -6.46
N VAL A 132 13.29 1.96 -6.27
CA VAL A 132 14.11 1.42 -5.19
C VAL A 132 14.52 2.57 -4.29
N VAL A 133 14.17 2.49 -3.01
CA VAL A 133 14.51 3.47 -1.99
C VAL A 133 15.43 2.83 -0.98
N SER A 134 16.57 3.45 -0.69
CA SER A 134 17.47 2.96 0.36
C SER A 134 18.27 4.09 0.99
N PHE A 135 18.51 3.97 2.30
CA PHE A 135 19.40 4.88 3.03
C PHE A 135 20.87 4.56 2.73
N ALA A 136 21.30 3.31 2.88
CA ALA A 136 22.66 2.89 2.56
C ALA A 136 22.67 1.86 1.43
N ALA A 137 23.71 1.89 0.61
CA ALA A 137 23.97 0.83 -0.36
C ALA A 137 25.46 0.56 -0.53
N TYR A 138 25.87 -0.71 -0.53
CA TYR A 138 27.27 -1.13 -0.67
C TYR A 138 27.41 -2.65 -0.89
N LYS A 139 28.28 -3.07 -1.82
CA LYS A 139 28.54 -4.49 -2.15
C LYS A 139 27.27 -5.29 -2.50
N VAL A 140 26.58 -4.88 -3.58
CA VAL A 140 25.35 -5.53 -4.07
C VAL A 140 25.44 -5.88 -5.57
N PRO A 141 26.43 -6.68 -6.01
CA PRO A 141 26.67 -6.95 -7.43
C PRO A 141 25.54 -7.73 -8.11
N ASP A 142 24.91 -8.66 -7.39
CA ASP A 142 23.75 -9.43 -7.85
C ASP A 142 22.53 -8.55 -8.10
N ILE A 143 22.25 -7.62 -7.17
CA ILE A 143 21.17 -6.65 -7.33
C ILE A 143 21.41 -5.77 -8.56
N LEU A 144 22.65 -5.31 -8.76
CA LEU A 144 23.02 -4.48 -9.89
C LEU A 144 22.85 -5.22 -11.23
N GLU A 145 23.23 -6.50 -11.29
CA GLU A 145 23.03 -7.36 -12.46
C GLU A 145 21.53 -7.51 -12.77
N SER A 146 20.70 -7.81 -11.77
CA SER A 146 19.25 -7.90 -11.95
C SER A 146 18.62 -6.58 -12.40
N LEU A 147 19.08 -5.43 -11.87
CA LEU A 147 18.63 -4.11 -12.33
C LEU A 147 18.99 -3.88 -13.80
N SER A 148 20.19 -4.27 -14.23
CA SER A 148 20.59 -4.17 -15.64
C SER A 148 19.70 -5.04 -16.54
N ALA A 149 19.39 -6.27 -16.10
CA ALA A 149 18.47 -7.15 -16.82
C ALA A 149 17.05 -6.56 -16.90
N ALA A 150 16.55 -5.94 -15.83
CA ALA A 150 15.26 -5.25 -15.84
C ALA A 150 15.25 -4.07 -16.81
N ALA A 151 16.31 -3.25 -16.82
CA ALA A 151 16.43 -2.16 -17.78
C ALA A 151 16.46 -2.66 -19.23
N ALA A 152 17.12 -3.79 -19.51
CA ALA A 152 17.14 -4.41 -20.83
C ALA A 152 15.74 -4.88 -21.29
N ARG A 153 14.81 -5.16 -20.35
CA ARG A 153 13.39 -5.43 -20.66
C ARG A 153 12.55 -4.16 -20.86
N GLY A 154 13.13 -2.97 -20.67
CA GLY A 154 12.45 -1.68 -20.82
C GLY A 154 11.80 -1.14 -19.54
N VAL A 155 12.17 -1.66 -18.37
CA VAL A 155 11.66 -1.16 -17.08
C VAL A 155 12.22 0.23 -16.77
N ASP A 156 11.35 1.18 -16.39
CA ASP A 156 11.73 2.50 -15.86
C ASP A 156 12.25 2.36 -14.42
N ILE A 157 13.57 2.38 -14.24
CA ILE A 157 14.22 2.21 -12.94
C ILE A 157 14.53 3.56 -12.30
N ARG A 158 14.04 3.78 -11.08
CA ARG A 158 14.29 4.97 -10.26
C ARG A 158 14.92 4.57 -8.94
N LEU A 159 16.14 5.05 -8.70
CA LEU A 159 16.86 4.84 -7.46
C LEU A 159 16.79 6.12 -6.62
N ILE A 160 16.11 6.05 -5.48
CA ILE A 160 15.98 7.15 -4.52
C ILE A 160 16.90 6.85 -3.34
N LEU A 161 18.01 7.56 -3.25
CA LEU A 161 19.14 7.21 -2.39
C LEU A 161 19.54 8.38 -1.50
N GLU A 162 20.00 8.06 -0.28
CA GLU A 162 20.53 9.08 0.63
C GLU A 162 21.98 9.42 0.28
N THR A 163 22.36 10.68 0.55
CA THR A 163 23.72 11.19 0.36
C THR A 163 24.45 11.33 1.70
N SER A 164 25.77 11.31 1.66
CA SER A 164 26.63 11.58 2.81
C SER A 164 26.33 12.94 3.45
N GLU A 165 26.20 13.99 2.63
CA GLU A 165 25.81 15.33 3.09
C GLU A 165 24.41 15.33 3.70
N GLY A 166 23.42 14.75 3.02
CA GLY A 166 22.03 14.70 3.46
C GLY A 166 21.89 13.96 4.79
N SER A 167 22.59 12.85 4.95
CA SER A 167 22.54 12.02 6.16
C SER A 167 23.05 12.70 7.45
N GLY A 168 23.65 13.90 7.33
CA GLY A 168 24.31 14.59 8.45
C GLY A 168 25.58 13.88 8.90
N GLY A 169 26.31 13.25 7.97
CA GLY A 169 27.54 12.50 8.25
C GLY A 169 27.33 11.07 8.78
N ARG A 170 26.09 10.57 8.78
CA ARG A 170 25.79 9.17 9.17
C ARG A 170 26.21 8.15 8.10
N LEU A 171 26.33 8.60 6.84
CA LEU A 171 26.94 7.85 5.76
C LEU A 171 28.35 8.38 5.48
N SER A 172 29.32 7.46 5.38
CA SER A 172 30.68 7.81 4.99
C SER A 172 30.80 8.13 3.50
N HIS A 173 29.91 7.57 2.67
CA HIS A 173 29.85 7.76 1.22
C HIS A 173 28.40 7.76 0.75
N ASP A 174 28.13 8.40 -0.38
CA ASP A 174 26.81 8.41 -1.01
C ASP A 174 26.40 6.98 -1.40
N ALA A 175 25.16 6.60 -1.10
CA ALA A 175 24.64 5.28 -1.46
C ALA A 175 24.61 5.07 -2.99
N ALA A 176 24.51 6.15 -3.77
CA ALA A 176 24.58 6.11 -5.22
C ALA A 176 25.89 5.49 -5.77
N ASN A 177 27.00 5.57 -5.02
CA ASN A 177 28.28 5.01 -5.44
C ASN A 177 28.24 3.48 -5.63
N ALA A 178 27.31 2.78 -4.96
CA ALA A 178 27.13 1.34 -5.14
C ALA A 178 26.51 0.97 -6.50
N PHE A 179 25.97 1.96 -7.22
CA PHE A 179 25.21 1.79 -8.46
C PHE A 179 25.80 2.61 -9.61
N GLU A 180 27.10 2.95 -9.57
CA GLU A 180 27.71 3.83 -10.57
C GLU A 180 27.50 3.36 -12.02
N THR A 181 27.58 2.06 -12.27
CA THR A 181 27.34 1.49 -13.61
C THR A 181 25.86 1.56 -14.04
N ALA A 182 24.93 1.70 -13.10
CA ALA A 182 23.50 1.86 -13.37
C ALA A 182 23.11 3.26 -13.84
N ARG A 183 24.00 4.26 -13.74
CA ARG A 183 23.74 5.63 -14.26
C ARG A 183 23.42 5.67 -15.75
N SER A 184 23.85 4.66 -16.50
CA SER A 184 23.56 4.54 -17.93
C SER A 184 22.11 4.11 -18.24
N PHE A 185 21.39 3.52 -17.27
CA PHE A 185 20.09 2.91 -17.50
C PHE A 185 19.03 3.17 -16.41
N ALA A 186 19.39 3.83 -15.31
CA ALA A 186 18.49 4.17 -14.21
C ALA A 186 18.55 5.67 -13.90
N SER A 187 17.44 6.21 -13.41
CA SER A 187 17.35 7.58 -12.91
C SER A 187 17.64 7.63 -11.42
N PHE A 188 18.47 8.58 -10.99
CA PHE A 188 18.89 8.72 -9.60
C PHE A 188 18.25 9.95 -8.97
N TYR A 189 17.71 9.81 -7.77
CA TYR A 189 17.05 10.86 -7.02
C TYR A 189 17.57 10.92 -5.59
N VAL A 190 17.60 12.13 -5.03
CA VAL A 190 17.96 12.40 -3.63
C VAL A 190 16.90 13.29 -2.99
N TRP A 191 16.78 13.27 -1.67
CA TRP A 191 16.00 14.27 -0.93
C TRP A 191 16.94 15.41 -0.51
N PRO A 192 16.97 16.57 -1.19
CA PRO A 192 17.97 17.60 -0.92
C PRO A 192 17.81 18.19 0.49
N GLY A 193 18.91 18.64 1.09
CA GLY A 193 18.90 19.20 2.45
C GLY A 193 17.96 20.40 2.59
N GLU A 194 17.88 21.25 1.56
CA GLU A 194 17.01 22.42 1.52
C GLU A 194 15.50 22.09 1.49
N GLN A 195 15.13 20.85 1.13
CA GLN A 195 13.75 20.36 1.14
C GLN A 195 13.39 19.67 2.47
N ARG A 196 14.30 19.66 3.45
CA ARG A 196 14.07 19.02 4.77
C ARG A 196 13.49 20.04 5.75
N ALA A 197 12.50 19.60 6.52
CA ALA A 197 11.78 20.45 7.45
C ALA A 197 12.73 21.15 8.44
N GLY A 198 12.57 22.47 8.58
CA GLY A 198 13.38 23.30 9.48
C GLY A 198 14.71 23.81 8.89
N GLY A 199 15.05 23.49 7.63
CA GLY A 199 16.36 23.85 7.05
C GLY A 199 17.55 23.14 7.71
N ASP A 200 17.25 22.34 8.73
CA ASP A 200 18.17 21.64 9.58
C ASP A 200 18.41 20.25 8.99
N ARG A 201 19.69 19.92 8.76
CA ARG A 201 20.20 18.65 8.21
C ARG A 201 19.96 17.43 9.12
N HIS A 202 18.93 17.45 9.97
CA HIS A 202 18.64 16.39 10.94
C HIS A 202 17.76 15.27 10.37
N GLY A 203 16.82 15.61 9.48
CA GLY A 203 15.99 14.61 8.78
C GLY A 203 16.85 13.81 7.80
N ALA A 204 16.58 12.51 7.65
CA ALA A 204 17.27 11.62 6.71
C ALA A 204 16.26 10.78 5.90
N LEU A 205 16.59 10.48 4.64
CA LEU A 205 15.86 9.49 3.84
C LEU A 205 16.14 8.10 4.42
N HIS A 206 15.37 7.70 5.42
CA HIS A 206 15.57 6.44 6.15
C HIS A 206 14.60 5.33 5.75
N ALA A 207 13.73 5.58 4.77
CA ALA A 207 12.87 4.56 4.18
C ALA A 207 13.70 3.55 3.38
N LYS A 208 13.31 2.27 3.44
CA LYS A 208 13.81 1.24 2.53
C LYS A 208 12.61 0.50 1.98
N THR A 209 12.43 0.64 0.68
CA THR A 209 11.30 0.01 -0.01
C THR A 209 11.63 -0.24 -1.47
N VAL A 210 11.03 -1.28 -2.03
CA VAL A 210 11.03 -1.54 -3.46
C VAL A 210 9.60 -1.64 -3.95
N LEU A 211 9.26 -0.84 -4.95
CA LEU A 211 7.94 -0.78 -5.54
C LEU A 211 8.04 -1.22 -7.00
N ALA A 212 7.28 -2.24 -7.37
CA ALA A 212 7.24 -2.78 -8.72
C ALA A 212 5.83 -2.58 -9.31
N ASP A 213 5.77 -1.93 -10.47
CA ASP A 213 4.59 -1.77 -11.35
C ASP A 213 3.31 -1.20 -10.71
N GLY A 214 3.39 -0.69 -9.48
CA GLY A 214 2.22 -0.28 -8.70
C GLY A 214 1.38 -1.44 -8.17
N SER A 215 1.86 -2.69 -8.31
CA SER A 215 1.17 -3.91 -7.86
C SER A 215 1.93 -4.69 -6.78
N ALA A 216 3.21 -4.37 -6.53
CA ALA A 216 3.96 -4.96 -5.43
C ALA A 216 4.80 -3.91 -4.68
N ALA A 217 4.86 -4.05 -3.35
CA ALA A 217 5.65 -3.21 -2.47
C ALA A 217 6.36 -4.07 -1.43
N PHE A 218 7.68 -3.97 -1.37
CA PHE A 218 8.48 -4.58 -0.33
C PHE A 218 9.02 -3.52 0.61
N VAL A 219 8.47 -3.46 1.82
CA VAL A 219 8.91 -2.55 2.89
C VAL A 219 9.80 -3.32 3.84
N THR A 220 11.01 -2.82 4.13
CA THR A 220 11.97 -3.54 4.96
C THR A 220 12.79 -2.61 5.86
N SER A 221 13.34 -3.16 6.94
CA SER A 221 14.40 -2.52 7.72
C SER A 221 15.77 -2.57 7.04
N ALA A 222 15.96 -3.51 6.11
CA ALA A 222 17.23 -3.76 5.45
C ALA A 222 17.68 -2.62 4.55
N ASN A 223 18.92 -2.16 4.73
CA ASN A 223 19.63 -1.39 3.71
C ASN A 223 20.12 -2.32 2.58
N LEU A 224 20.34 -1.76 1.39
CA LEU A 224 20.94 -2.45 0.23
C LEU A 224 22.44 -2.68 0.40
N THR A 225 22.82 -3.35 1.46
CA THR A 225 24.21 -3.72 1.76
C THR A 225 24.36 -5.22 1.83
N GLY A 226 25.56 -5.75 1.56
CA GLY A 226 25.82 -7.19 1.74
C GLY A 226 25.38 -7.73 3.10
N HIS A 227 25.64 -6.96 4.19
CA HIS A 227 25.21 -7.31 5.54
C HIS A 227 23.68 -7.24 5.71
N GLY A 228 23.03 -6.15 5.28
CA GLY A 228 21.57 -6.01 5.37
C GLY A 228 20.81 -7.11 4.61
N LEU A 229 21.31 -7.49 3.44
CA LEU A 229 20.66 -8.49 2.60
C LEU A 229 20.98 -9.95 2.99
N GLY A 230 22.04 -10.20 3.76
CA GLY A 230 22.53 -11.57 3.99
C GLY A 230 22.78 -11.96 5.45
N GLU A 231 23.09 -11.01 6.33
CA GLU A 231 23.68 -11.31 7.65
C GLU A 231 22.92 -10.68 8.81
N ASN A 232 22.51 -9.42 8.67
CA ASN A 232 21.78 -8.70 9.71
C ASN A 232 20.43 -9.34 10.00
N MET A 233 19.92 -9.12 11.21
CA MET A 233 18.51 -9.35 11.51
C MET A 233 17.68 -8.23 10.90
N GLU A 234 16.94 -8.55 9.85
CA GLU A 234 16.11 -7.59 9.12
C GLU A 234 14.71 -8.17 8.94
N LEU A 235 13.71 -7.32 9.17
CA LEU A 235 12.31 -7.65 8.94
C LEU A 235 11.83 -6.93 7.68
N GLY A 236 10.98 -7.60 6.90
CA GLY A 236 10.26 -6.96 5.82
C GLY A 236 8.87 -7.55 5.62
N LEU A 237 8.06 -6.78 4.92
CA LEU A 237 6.72 -7.14 4.48
C LEU A 237 6.67 -6.97 2.97
N LEU A 238 6.40 -8.07 2.26
CA LEU A 238 6.10 -8.05 0.84
C LEU A 238 4.58 -8.00 0.68
N VAL A 239 4.09 -6.90 0.15
CA VAL A 239 2.68 -6.69 -0.19
C VAL A 239 2.53 -6.83 -1.70
N ARG A 240 1.65 -7.72 -2.16
CA ARG A 240 1.25 -7.84 -3.58
C ARG A 240 -0.23 -7.56 -3.70
N GLY A 241 -0.65 -6.97 -4.81
CA GLY A 241 -2.03 -6.56 -5.08
C GLY A 241 -2.55 -5.51 -4.10
N GLY A 242 -3.87 -5.39 -4.03
CA GLY A 242 -4.52 -4.35 -3.25
C GLY A 242 -4.19 -2.93 -3.73
N GLN A 243 -4.43 -1.93 -2.87
CA GLN A 243 -4.25 -0.51 -3.21
C GLN A 243 -2.92 0.08 -2.70
N LEU A 244 -2.27 -0.57 -1.73
CA LEU A 244 -1.10 -0.01 -1.06
C LEU A 244 0.11 0.21 -2.00
N PRO A 245 0.53 -0.76 -2.84
CA PRO A 245 1.67 -0.57 -3.73
C PRO A 245 1.48 0.60 -4.71
N GLY A 246 0.29 0.71 -5.30
CA GLY A 246 -0.07 1.81 -6.20
C GLY A 246 -0.07 3.17 -5.49
N ARG A 247 -0.62 3.25 -4.28
CA ARG A 247 -0.60 4.50 -3.48
C ARG A 247 0.81 4.94 -3.09
N LEU A 248 1.68 4.00 -2.70
CA LEU A 248 3.09 4.32 -2.39
C LEU A 248 3.85 4.78 -3.64
N THR A 249 3.62 4.13 -4.79
CA THR A 249 4.23 4.50 -6.07
C THR A 249 3.82 5.92 -6.46
N ALA A 250 2.51 6.22 -6.42
CA ALA A 250 1.99 7.56 -6.69
C ALA A 250 2.58 8.61 -5.74
N HIS A 251 2.75 8.29 -4.46
CA HIS A 251 3.36 9.22 -3.50
C HIS A 251 4.79 9.60 -3.87
N PHE A 252 5.65 8.63 -4.22
CA PHE A 252 7.02 8.92 -4.66
C PHE A 252 7.06 9.66 -6.00
N ASP A 253 6.17 9.33 -6.93
CA ASP A 253 6.05 10.04 -8.20
C ASP A 253 5.68 11.51 -8.00
N GLU A 254 4.75 11.83 -7.08
CA GLU A 254 4.41 13.21 -6.73
C GLU A 254 5.58 13.94 -6.06
N LEU A 255 6.32 13.29 -5.14
CA LEU A 255 7.51 13.88 -4.52
C LEU A 255 8.59 14.23 -5.56
N ILE A 256 8.74 13.42 -6.60
CA ILE A 256 9.62 13.71 -7.74
C ILE A 256 9.05 14.86 -8.59
N ALA A 257 7.76 14.81 -8.93
CA ALA A 257 7.11 15.81 -9.78
C ALA A 257 7.14 17.22 -9.17
N PHE A 258 6.97 17.33 -7.85
CA PHE A 258 7.08 18.61 -7.12
C PHE A 258 8.52 19.02 -6.79
N GLY A 259 9.53 18.25 -7.20
CA GLY A 259 10.93 18.57 -6.95
C GLY A 259 11.36 18.47 -5.48
N VAL A 260 10.57 17.77 -4.64
CA VAL A 260 10.97 17.40 -3.27
C VAL A 260 12.08 16.36 -3.32
N LEU A 261 11.94 15.37 -4.20
CA LEU A 261 13.02 14.46 -4.61
C LEU A 261 13.63 14.98 -5.91
N ARG A 262 14.91 15.32 -5.89
CA ARG A 262 15.61 15.93 -7.04
C ARG A 262 16.43 14.88 -7.77
N GLN A 263 16.30 14.86 -9.08
CA GLN A 263 17.14 14.01 -9.92
C GLN A 263 18.59 14.51 -9.89
N ILE A 264 19.53 13.58 -9.75
CA ILE A 264 20.97 13.84 -9.82
C ILE A 264 21.56 13.17 -11.06
N LYS A 265 22.64 13.76 -11.59
CA LYS A 265 23.42 13.18 -12.68
C LYS A 265 24.35 12.11 -12.15
#